data_AF-A0A1K0FHT4-F1
#
_entry.id   AF-A0A1K0FHT4-F1
#
_cell.length_a   1.000
_cell.length_b   1.000
_cell.length_c   1.000
_cell.angle_alpha   90.00
_cell.angle_beta   90.00
_cell.angle_gamma   90.00
#
_symmetry.space_group_name_H-M   'P 1'
#
loop_
_entity.id
_entity.type
_entity.pdbx_description
1 polymer ?
#
loop_
_entity_poly.entity_id
_entity_poly.type
_entity_poly.pdbx_seq_one_letter_code
_entity_poly.pdbx_strand_id
1 'polypeptide(L)'
;MRRFAMALTAVMLAAGCTGAPRGLVDADLTDDWAPPPAPAPYRPAAGACHETLASTAGPGDDRPTGCDEVHVSETFHVGTPPSTDVPPAPGTAGARAAYRECATQAEDFLRGDWRTAGIAVHVVWPTRRAWSGGARWFRCDVTQSDLDGYGQSGRRGSLEGELAGPSPLRLGCFDPVVDGQTVTEMRPVPCTGKHRAEFAGLWRAPDISYAELRAGTTRSAAACRSVIARFAGVPDDSDMQYRSGWISYNPTRTEWLAGERRVRCFIYFAERTVTRSLKNAGPAALPVD
;
A
#
# COMPACT_ATOMS: atom_id res chain seq x y z
N MET A 1 30.10 -83.82 2.47
CA MET A 1 29.42 -84.62 3.51
C MET A 1 28.93 -83.70 4.61
N ARG A 2 27.66 -83.84 5.01
CA ARG A 2 27.02 -83.47 6.29
C ARG A 2 27.06 -82.00 6.80
N ARG A 3 25.91 -81.36 6.56
CA ARG A 3 25.13 -80.39 7.36
C ARG A 3 25.50 -80.28 8.85
N PHE A 4 25.55 -79.05 9.37
CA PHE A 4 24.89 -78.67 10.62
C PHE A 4 24.37 -77.23 10.51
N ALA A 5 23.07 -77.07 10.75
CA ALA A 5 22.38 -75.79 10.89
C ALA A 5 22.53 -75.28 12.33
N MET A 6 22.64 -73.97 12.51
CA MET A 6 22.32 -73.35 13.79
C MET A 6 21.70 -71.97 13.53
N ALA A 7 20.40 -71.89 13.82
CA ALA A 7 19.60 -70.69 13.70
C ALA A 7 20.01 -69.67 14.78
N LEU A 8 20.30 -68.43 14.37
CA LEU A 8 20.51 -67.32 15.29
C LEU A 8 19.21 -66.51 15.39
N THR A 9 18.47 -66.72 16.47
CA THR A 9 17.28 -65.93 16.81
C THR A 9 17.72 -64.57 17.35
N ALA A 10 17.50 -63.51 16.57
CA ALA A 10 17.73 -62.14 17.02
C ALA A 10 16.58 -61.71 17.96
N VAL A 11 16.87 -61.57 19.25
CA VAL A 11 15.95 -60.97 20.22
C VAL A 11 16.04 -59.46 20.07
N MET A 12 15.04 -58.84 19.43
CA MET A 12 14.85 -57.39 19.48
C MET A 12 14.32 -57.00 20.86
N LEU A 13 15.17 -56.41 21.70
CA LEU A 13 14.76 -55.70 22.91
C LEU A 13 14.12 -54.37 22.49
N ALA A 14 12.79 -54.34 22.46
CA ALA A 14 12.03 -53.09 22.39
C ALA A 14 12.22 -52.31 23.70
N ALA A 15 13.26 -51.49 23.77
CA ALA A 15 13.37 -50.42 24.74
C ALA A 15 12.36 -49.31 24.35
N GLY A 16 11.07 -49.60 24.49
CA GLY A 16 10.02 -48.60 24.45
C GLY A 16 10.25 -47.61 25.58
N CYS A 17 10.27 -46.33 25.22
CA CYS A 17 10.37 -45.18 26.11
C CYS A 17 9.23 -45.21 27.16
N THR A 18 9.43 -45.96 28.25
CA THR A 18 8.56 -46.01 29.43
C THR A 18 9.18 -45.14 30.50
N GLY A 19 9.17 -43.83 30.25
CA GLY A 19 9.75 -42.85 31.16
C GLY A 19 9.13 -41.48 30.92
N ALA A 20 7.82 -41.37 31.18
CA ALA A 20 7.25 -40.05 31.43
C ALA A 20 8.03 -39.41 32.61
N PRO A 21 8.36 -38.11 32.56
CA PRO A 21 9.06 -37.45 33.65
C PRO A 21 8.27 -37.64 34.95
N ARG A 22 8.87 -38.34 35.91
CA ARG A 22 8.26 -38.59 37.22
C ARG A 22 7.99 -37.25 37.90
N GLY A 23 6.70 -36.93 38.11
CA GLY A 23 6.25 -35.75 38.85
C GLY A 23 5.53 -34.67 38.02
N LEU A 24 5.28 -34.86 36.72
CA LEU A 24 4.56 -33.88 35.89
C LEU A 24 3.28 -34.40 35.23
N VAL A 25 2.98 -35.69 35.37
CA VAL A 25 1.76 -36.32 34.84
C VAL A 25 1.41 -37.48 35.77
N ASP A 26 0.32 -37.37 36.51
CA ASP A 26 -0.22 -38.41 37.41
C ASP A 26 -1.02 -39.49 36.66
N ALA A 27 -1.07 -39.40 35.33
CA ALA A 27 -1.80 -40.25 34.42
C ALA A 27 -3.33 -40.16 34.55
N ASP A 28 -3.83 -39.16 35.29
CA ASP A 28 -5.22 -38.77 35.24
C ASP A 28 -5.38 -37.73 34.11
N LEU A 29 -6.23 -38.08 33.13
CA LEU A 29 -6.50 -37.24 31.95
C LEU A 29 -7.72 -36.34 32.19
N THR A 30 -8.25 -36.29 33.42
CA THR A 30 -9.50 -35.63 33.75
C THR A 30 -9.36 -34.48 34.75
N ASP A 31 -8.20 -34.33 35.39
CA ASP A 31 -7.86 -33.25 36.31
C ASP A 31 -6.54 -32.55 35.94
N ASP A 32 -6.18 -31.49 36.68
CA ASP A 32 -4.95 -30.70 36.53
C ASP A 32 -4.65 -30.06 35.16
N TRP A 33 -5.60 -30.10 34.22
CA TRP A 33 -5.56 -29.29 33.00
C TRP A 33 -5.89 -27.84 33.33
N ALA A 34 -4.94 -26.94 33.09
CA ALA A 34 -5.25 -25.52 33.03
C ALA A 34 -6.39 -25.31 32.02
N PRO A 35 -7.47 -24.58 32.38
CA PRO A 35 -8.53 -24.32 31.43
C PRO A 35 -7.94 -23.62 30.21
N PRO A 36 -8.37 -24.00 28.99
CA PRO A 36 -7.89 -23.32 27.80
C PRO A 36 -8.16 -21.81 27.94
N PRO A 37 -7.28 -20.96 27.39
CA PRO A 37 -7.50 -19.52 27.42
C PRO A 37 -8.87 -19.22 26.80
N ALA A 38 -9.54 -18.19 27.32
CA ALA A 38 -10.81 -17.75 26.76
C ALA A 38 -10.64 -17.51 25.25
N PRO A 39 -11.56 -18.01 24.41
CA PRO A 39 -11.45 -17.85 22.96
C PRO A 39 -11.45 -16.36 22.62
N ALA A 40 -10.34 -15.90 22.06
CA ALA A 40 -10.20 -14.53 21.58
C ALA A 40 -10.49 -14.46 20.07
N PRO A 41 -11.18 -13.41 19.60
CA PRO A 41 -11.33 -13.19 18.17
C PRO A 41 -9.96 -13.01 17.52
N TYR A 42 -9.77 -13.62 16.34
CA TYR A 42 -8.57 -13.45 15.53
C TYR A 42 -8.30 -11.96 15.25
N ARG A 43 -7.03 -11.56 15.40
CA ARG A 43 -6.52 -10.22 15.10
C ARG A 43 -5.17 -10.33 14.37
N PRO A 44 -4.99 -9.71 13.20
CA PRO A 44 -3.74 -9.73 12.47
C PRO A 44 -2.62 -9.01 13.25
N ALA A 45 -1.38 -9.41 12.98
CA ALA A 45 -0.18 -8.74 13.46
C ALA A 45 0.21 -7.58 12.54
N ALA A 46 0.73 -6.51 13.13
CA ALA A 46 1.50 -5.50 12.39
C ALA A 46 2.90 -6.04 12.06
N GLY A 47 3.48 -5.56 10.96
CA GLY A 47 4.74 -6.05 10.37
C GLY A 47 4.58 -7.29 9.49
N ALA A 48 3.34 -7.76 9.24
CA ALA A 48 3.09 -8.94 8.42
C ALA A 48 3.07 -8.59 6.92
N CYS A 49 3.81 -9.33 6.10
CA CYS A 49 3.79 -9.20 4.64
C CYS A 49 2.91 -10.26 3.98
N HIS A 50 2.29 -9.94 2.84
CA HIS A 50 1.31 -10.79 2.15
C HIS A 50 1.61 -10.85 0.66
N GLU A 51 1.54 -12.06 0.08
CA GLU A 51 1.74 -12.30 -1.36
C GLU A 51 0.76 -11.52 -2.25
N THR A 52 -0.40 -11.15 -1.71
CA THR A 52 -1.43 -10.36 -2.39
C THR A 52 -2.02 -9.31 -1.45
N LEU A 53 -2.65 -8.27 -2.03
CA LEU A 53 -3.50 -7.36 -1.27
C LEU A 53 -4.92 -7.93 -1.17
N ALA A 54 -5.37 -8.24 0.05
CA ALA A 54 -6.72 -8.75 0.28
C ALA A 54 -7.75 -7.60 0.33
N SER A 55 -8.93 -7.80 -0.25
CA SER A 55 -10.05 -6.85 -0.12
C SER A 55 -10.75 -6.95 1.25
N THR A 56 -10.78 -8.15 1.82
CA THR A 56 -11.16 -8.47 3.19
C THR A 56 -10.35 -9.67 3.65
N ALA A 57 -10.13 -9.83 4.95
CA ALA A 57 -9.40 -10.98 5.48
C ALA A 57 -10.08 -11.61 6.69
N GLY A 58 -10.01 -12.93 6.81
CA GLY A 58 -10.38 -13.70 7.99
C GLY A 58 -9.22 -14.59 8.48
N PRO A 59 -9.42 -15.37 9.54
CA PRO A 59 -8.39 -16.26 10.07
C PRO A 59 -7.87 -17.28 9.05
N GLY A 60 -8.73 -17.77 8.14
CA GLY A 60 -8.34 -18.72 7.11
C GLY A 60 -7.54 -18.12 5.95
N ASP A 61 -7.57 -16.78 5.83
CA ASP A 61 -6.87 -16.01 4.81
C ASP A 61 -5.54 -15.45 5.34
N ASP A 62 -5.28 -15.56 6.65
CA ASP A 62 -4.05 -15.08 7.25
C ASP A 62 -2.91 -16.05 6.97
N ARG A 63 -2.15 -15.72 5.92
CA ARG A 63 -0.98 -16.47 5.47
C ARG A 63 0.16 -15.51 5.22
N PRO A 64 0.72 -14.91 6.29
CA PRO A 64 1.82 -13.99 6.14
C PRO A 64 3.04 -14.72 5.56
N THR A 65 3.77 -14.01 4.70
CA THR A 65 5.07 -14.42 4.19
C THR A 65 6.18 -13.54 4.79
N GLY A 66 7.43 -13.94 4.63
CA GLY A 66 8.57 -13.11 5.02
C GLY A 66 8.62 -11.84 4.19
N CYS A 67 8.89 -10.69 4.80
CA CYS A 67 9.03 -9.43 4.05
C CYS A 67 10.30 -9.41 3.18
N ASP A 68 11.28 -10.28 3.43
CA ASP A 68 12.42 -10.56 2.57
C ASP A 68 12.05 -11.41 1.34
N GLU A 69 10.90 -12.08 1.38
CA GLU A 69 10.29 -12.74 0.23
C GLU A 69 9.50 -11.78 -0.65
N VAL A 70 9.20 -12.22 -1.87
CA VAL A 70 8.36 -11.43 -2.79
C VAL A 70 6.95 -11.35 -2.22
N HIS A 71 6.51 -10.13 -1.93
CA HIS A 71 5.18 -9.83 -1.42
C HIS A 71 4.64 -8.57 -2.09
N VAL A 72 3.32 -8.36 -2.01
CA VAL A 72 2.63 -7.21 -2.62
C VAL A 72 2.21 -6.18 -1.57
N SER A 73 1.80 -6.65 -0.39
CA SER A 73 1.33 -5.76 0.67
C SER A 73 2.02 -6.04 2.00
N GLU A 74 2.17 -4.98 2.79
CA GLU A 74 2.69 -5.05 4.15
C GLU A 74 1.71 -4.39 5.10
N THR A 75 1.33 -5.12 6.15
CA THR A 75 0.53 -4.59 7.23
C THR A 75 1.41 -3.78 8.16
N PHE A 76 1.21 -2.47 8.19
CA PHE A 76 1.99 -1.58 9.06
C PHE A 76 1.24 -1.15 10.33
N HIS A 77 -0.10 -1.23 10.32
CA HIS A 77 -0.93 -0.88 11.47
C HIS A 77 -2.20 -1.72 11.54
N VAL A 78 -2.69 -1.96 12.75
CA VAL A 78 -3.98 -2.63 12.98
C VAL A 78 -4.75 -1.82 14.02
N GLY A 79 -5.87 -1.25 13.61
CA GLY A 79 -6.74 -0.43 14.44
C GLY A 79 -8.01 -1.18 14.88
N THR A 80 -8.81 -0.51 15.70
CA THR A 80 -10.10 -1.02 16.18
C THR A 80 -11.21 -0.08 15.72
N PRO A 81 -12.19 -0.57 14.95
CA PRO A 81 -13.29 0.27 14.48
C PRO A 81 -14.29 0.57 15.62
N PRO A 82 -15.13 1.60 15.47
CA PRO A 82 -16.27 1.79 16.36
C PRO A 82 -17.19 0.56 16.34
N SER A 83 -17.90 0.32 17.44
CA SER A 83 -18.80 -0.82 17.56
C SER A 83 -19.96 -0.71 16.56
N THR A 84 -20.01 -1.63 15.60
CA THR A 84 -21.08 -1.76 14.60
C THR A 84 -21.42 -3.24 14.35
N ASP A 85 -22.63 -3.50 13.88
CA ASP A 85 -23.12 -4.87 13.63
C ASP A 85 -22.47 -5.53 12.40
N VAL A 86 -22.05 -4.70 11.43
CA VAL A 86 -21.38 -5.13 10.21
C VAL A 86 -20.11 -4.31 9.98
N PRO A 87 -19.12 -4.83 9.24
CA PRO A 87 -17.98 -4.04 8.81
C PRO A 87 -18.46 -2.79 8.05
N PRO A 88 -17.87 -1.60 8.30
CA PRO A 88 -18.21 -0.38 7.58
C PRO A 88 -18.11 -0.55 6.06
N ALA A 89 -19.17 -0.20 5.35
CA ALA A 89 -19.16 -0.21 3.88
C ALA A 89 -18.30 0.94 3.31
N PRO A 90 -17.73 0.81 2.10
CA PRO A 90 -17.01 1.89 1.44
C PRO A 90 -17.84 3.19 1.37
N GLY A 91 -17.21 4.34 1.65
CA GLY A 91 -17.88 5.64 1.64
C GLY A 91 -18.67 5.98 2.91
N THR A 92 -18.84 5.05 3.86
CA THR A 92 -19.44 5.38 5.17
C THR A 92 -18.47 6.18 6.05
N ALA A 93 -18.99 6.87 7.06
CA ALA A 93 -18.17 7.63 8.00
C ALA A 93 -17.12 6.75 8.72
N GLY A 94 -17.51 5.51 9.08
CA GLY A 94 -16.61 4.53 9.70
C GLY A 94 -15.47 4.11 8.78
N ALA A 95 -15.75 3.82 7.50
CA ALA A 95 -14.71 3.49 6.51
C ALA A 95 -13.73 4.65 6.29
N ARG A 96 -14.25 5.89 6.21
CA ARG A 96 -13.41 7.09 6.07
C ARG A 96 -12.58 7.38 7.32
N ALA A 97 -13.09 7.06 8.51
CA ALA A 97 -12.35 7.22 9.76
C ALA A 97 -11.15 6.26 9.81
N ALA A 98 -11.36 4.98 9.50
CA ALA A 98 -10.28 3.99 9.43
C ALA A 98 -9.23 4.39 8.37
N TYR A 99 -9.65 4.85 7.19
CA TYR A 99 -8.71 5.32 6.17
C TYR A 99 -7.89 6.52 6.63
N ARG A 100 -8.49 7.50 7.33
CA ARG A 100 -7.73 8.63 7.89
C ARG A 100 -6.68 8.16 8.89
N GLU A 101 -7.04 7.22 9.76
CA GLU A 101 -6.09 6.62 10.70
C GLU A 101 -4.95 5.93 9.96
N CYS A 102 -5.26 5.05 8.99
CA CYS A 102 -4.23 4.39 8.17
C CYS A 102 -3.35 5.39 7.41
N ALA A 103 -3.94 6.45 6.84
CA ALA A 103 -3.20 7.46 6.12
C ALA A 103 -2.21 8.22 7.00
N THR A 104 -2.57 8.50 8.26
CA THR A 104 -1.68 9.11 9.25
C THR A 104 -0.59 8.14 9.70
N GLN A 105 -0.97 6.91 10.07
CA GLN A 105 -0.01 5.89 10.50
C GLN A 105 0.99 5.52 9.39
N ALA A 106 0.59 5.64 8.12
CA ALA A 106 1.49 5.42 6.98
C ALA A 106 2.61 6.47 6.91
N GLU A 107 2.34 7.72 7.28
CA GLU A 107 3.37 8.78 7.29
C GLU A 107 4.44 8.46 8.34
N ASP A 108 4.04 7.93 9.51
CA ASP A 108 4.95 7.50 10.56
C ASP A 108 5.74 6.25 10.17
N PHE A 109 5.07 5.25 9.59
CA PHE A 109 5.70 4.00 9.14
C PHE A 109 6.71 4.25 8.02
N LEU A 110 6.33 5.02 7.00
CA LEU A 110 7.18 5.32 5.85
C LEU A 110 8.20 6.42 6.14
N ARG A 111 8.03 7.17 7.22
CA ARG A 111 8.82 8.36 7.58
C ARG A 111 8.75 9.47 6.54
N GLY A 112 7.61 9.66 5.89
CA GLY A 112 7.39 10.72 4.90
C GLY A 112 6.01 10.71 4.23
N ASP A 113 5.71 11.75 3.45
CA ASP A 113 4.44 11.86 2.71
C ASP A 113 4.38 10.90 1.53
N TRP A 114 3.68 9.79 1.74
CA TRP A 114 3.53 8.70 0.79
C TRP A 114 2.80 9.08 -0.49
N ARG A 115 2.01 10.16 -0.48
CA ARG A 115 1.29 10.63 -1.68
C ARG A 115 2.24 11.21 -2.73
N THR A 116 3.45 11.55 -2.30
CA THR A 116 4.56 11.99 -3.17
C THR A 116 5.42 10.83 -3.67
N ALA A 117 4.97 9.59 -3.48
CA ALA A 117 5.65 8.38 -3.93
C ALA A 117 4.69 7.43 -4.67
N GLY A 118 5.23 6.45 -5.39
CA GLY A 118 4.53 5.29 -5.97
C GLY A 118 4.09 4.29 -4.89
N ILE A 119 3.36 4.79 -3.90
CA ILE A 119 2.87 4.07 -2.73
C ILE A 119 1.37 4.31 -2.60
N ALA A 120 0.63 3.27 -2.21
CA ALA A 120 -0.79 3.35 -1.88
C ALA A 120 -1.06 2.74 -0.50
N VAL A 121 -2.05 3.29 0.20
CA VAL A 121 -2.51 2.86 1.52
C VAL A 121 -3.91 2.29 1.42
N HIS A 122 -4.11 1.12 2.01
CA HIS A 122 -5.35 0.34 1.94
C HIS A 122 -5.89 0.03 3.32
N VAL A 123 -7.21 -0.09 3.42
CA VAL A 123 -7.89 -0.57 4.63
C VAL A 123 -8.48 -1.94 4.35
N VAL A 124 -7.98 -2.95 5.03
CA VAL A 124 -8.48 -4.32 4.97
C VAL A 124 -9.40 -4.57 6.16
N TRP A 125 -10.63 -4.97 5.86
CA TRP A 125 -11.65 -5.27 6.85
C TRP A 125 -11.76 -6.77 7.10
N PRO A 126 -12.22 -7.20 8.30
CA PRO A 126 -12.63 -8.56 8.53
C PRO A 126 -13.70 -8.98 7.53
N THR A 127 -13.68 -10.24 7.08
CA THR A 127 -14.81 -10.81 6.35
C THR A 127 -16.08 -10.71 7.19
N ARG A 128 -17.27 -10.69 6.56
CA ARG A 128 -18.55 -10.69 7.30
C ARG A 128 -18.64 -11.86 8.29
N ARG A 129 -18.13 -13.04 7.90
CA ARG A 129 -18.06 -14.22 8.77
C ARG A 129 -17.15 -13.99 9.99
N ALA A 130 -15.94 -13.46 9.78
CA ALA A 130 -15.03 -13.14 10.88
C ALA A 130 -15.64 -12.07 11.82
N TRP A 131 -16.32 -11.06 11.26
CA TRP A 131 -17.03 -10.04 12.03
C TRP A 131 -18.16 -10.63 12.87
N SER A 132 -19.00 -11.50 12.30
CA SER A 132 -20.02 -12.24 13.06
C SER A 132 -19.42 -13.13 14.15
N GLY A 133 -18.21 -13.64 13.93
CA GLY A 133 -17.42 -14.37 14.92
C GLY A 133 -16.68 -13.49 15.95
N GLY A 134 -16.95 -12.18 15.99
CA GLY A 134 -16.41 -11.27 17.01
C GLY A 134 -15.16 -10.48 16.59
N ALA A 135 -14.63 -10.64 15.38
CA ALA A 135 -13.49 -9.84 14.92
C ALA A 135 -13.86 -8.35 14.87
N ARG A 136 -13.11 -7.51 15.59
CA ARG A 136 -13.28 -6.05 15.64
C ARG A 136 -11.93 -5.37 15.43
N TRP A 137 -11.43 -5.47 14.22
CA TRP A 137 -10.22 -4.79 13.77
C TRP A 137 -10.42 -4.24 12.36
N PHE A 138 -9.55 -3.33 11.96
CA PHE A 138 -9.22 -3.08 10.57
C PHE A 138 -7.70 -3.03 10.47
N ARG A 139 -7.19 -3.35 9.31
CA ARG A 139 -5.77 -3.45 9.06
C ARG A 139 -5.38 -2.44 7.99
N CYS A 140 -4.30 -1.72 8.23
CA CYS A 140 -3.72 -0.78 7.30
C CYS A 140 -2.58 -1.46 6.56
N ASP A 141 -2.78 -1.66 5.27
CA ASP A 141 -1.79 -2.26 4.39
C ASP A 141 -1.20 -1.19 3.47
N VAL A 142 0.09 -1.32 3.17
CA VAL A 142 0.79 -0.48 2.21
C VAL A 142 1.26 -1.32 1.03
N THR A 143 1.20 -0.75 -0.17
CA THR A 143 1.67 -1.39 -1.40
C THR A 143 2.52 -0.42 -2.22
N GLN A 144 3.53 -0.94 -2.92
CA GLN A 144 4.11 -0.23 -4.05
C GLN A 144 3.10 -0.24 -5.20
N SER A 145 2.76 0.94 -5.71
CA SER A 145 1.71 1.12 -6.70
C SER A 145 2.19 1.97 -7.88
N ASP A 146 1.56 1.78 -9.03
CA ASP A 146 1.72 2.67 -10.18
C ASP A 146 1.08 4.05 -9.92
N LEU A 147 1.20 4.94 -10.91
CA LEU A 147 0.76 6.32 -10.75
C LEU A 147 -0.76 6.46 -10.72
N ASP A 148 -1.49 5.56 -11.39
CA ASP A 148 -2.95 5.57 -11.47
C ASP A 148 -3.64 4.77 -10.37
N GLY A 149 -2.88 4.02 -9.56
CA GLY A 149 -3.36 3.31 -8.39
C GLY A 149 -4.03 1.97 -8.71
N TYR A 150 -3.99 1.51 -9.96
CA TYR A 150 -4.62 0.23 -10.36
C TYR A 150 -3.65 -0.95 -10.27
N GLY A 151 -2.36 -0.72 -10.51
CA GLY A 151 -1.32 -1.72 -10.43
C GLY A 151 -0.66 -1.75 -9.05
N GLN A 152 -0.38 -2.97 -8.58
CA GLN A 152 0.52 -3.21 -7.45
C GLN A 152 1.70 -4.05 -7.92
N SER A 153 2.90 -3.69 -7.48
CA SER A 153 4.12 -4.43 -7.82
C SER A 153 4.56 -5.30 -6.66
N GLY A 154 4.95 -6.54 -6.97
CA GLY A 154 5.64 -7.39 -6.01
C GLY A 154 7.02 -6.81 -5.69
N ARG A 155 7.43 -6.85 -4.43
CA ARG A 155 8.74 -6.38 -3.97
C ARG A 155 9.33 -7.29 -2.91
N ARG A 156 10.62 -7.09 -2.62
CA ARG A 156 11.32 -7.65 -1.46
C ARG A 156 11.76 -6.52 -0.55
N GLY A 157 11.81 -6.80 0.74
CA GLY A 157 12.08 -5.83 1.80
C GLY A 157 10.82 -5.09 2.26
N SER A 158 10.81 -4.69 3.53
CA SER A 158 9.76 -3.84 4.12
C SER A 158 9.77 -2.43 3.51
N LEU A 159 8.61 -1.75 3.53
CA LEU A 159 8.47 -0.33 3.19
C LEU A 159 8.76 0.58 4.40
N GLU A 160 9.03 0.02 5.58
CA GLU A 160 9.32 0.80 6.78
C GLU A 160 10.48 1.77 6.55
N GLY A 161 10.26 3.06 6.81
CA GLY A 161 11.27 4.09 6.64
C GLY A 161 11.70 4.37 5.21
N GLU A 162 11.04 3.80 4.19
CA GLU A 162 11.38 3.99 2.77
C GLU A 162 11.47 5.47 2.37
N LEU A 163 10.67 6.34 3.01
CA LEU A 163 10.64 7.78 2.74
C LEU A 163 11.40 8.62 3.77
N ALA A 164 12.27 8.03 4.60
CA ALA A 164 13.15 8.78 5.48
C ALA A 164 14.25 9.56 4.72
N GLY A 165 14.60 9.10 3.51
CA GLY A 165 15.66 9.67 2.68
C GLY A 165 15.32 9.68 1.20
N PRO A 166 16.35 9.70 0.32
CA PRO A 166 16.19 9.42 -1.10
C PRO A 166 15.59 8.02 -1.31
N SER A 167 14.57 7.92 -2.15
CA SER A 167 13.93 6.64 -2.47
C SER A 167 13.57 6.59 -3.96
N PRO A 168 13.74 5.43 -4.62
CA PRO A 168 13.32 5.25 -6.01
C PRO A 168 11.80 5.33 -6.18
N LEU A 169 11.02 5.22 -5.09
CA LEU A 169 9.57 5.34 -5.13
C LEU A 169 9.10 6.79 -5.14
N ARG A 170 9.95 7.76 -4.77
CA ARG A 170 9.57 9.18 -4.81
C ARG A 170 9.29 9.60 -6.24
N LEU A 171 8.18 10.31 -6.40
CA LEU A 171 7.81 10.90 -7.67
C LEU A 171 8.80 12.02 -8.03
N GLY A 172 9.37 11.93 -9.21
CA GLY A 172 10.34 12.88 -9.74
C GLY A 172 10.07 13.15 -11.21
N CYS A 173 11.04 12.83 -12.06
CA CYS A 173 10.98 13.09 -13.49
C CYS A 173 10.62 11.84 -14.29
N PHE A 174 9.93 12.05 -15.41
CA PHE A 174 9.36 10.99 -16.24
C PHE A 174 9.51 11.32 -17.73
N ASP A 175 9.66 10.27 -18.53
CA ASP A 175 9.48 10.33 -19.98
C ASP A 175 8.23 9.53 -20.38
N PRO A 176 7.07 10.21 -20.47
CA PRO A 176 5.79 9.56 -20.75
C PRO A 176 5.74 8.96 -22.17
N VAL A 177 4.96 7.90 -22.35
CA VAL A 177 4.50 7.46 -23.66
C VAL A 177 3.05 7.94 -23.82
N VAL A 178 2.76 8.64 -24.90
CA VAL A 178 1.46 9.26 -25.16
C VAL A 178 0.93 8.79 -26.49
N ASP A 179 -0.30 8.28 -26.49
CA ASP A 179 -1.07 7.93 -27.67
C ASP A 179 -2.29 8.85 -27.77
N GLY A 180 -2.27 9.76 -28.75
CA GLY A 180 -3.27 10.82 -28.90
C GLY A 180 -3.33 11.75 -27.68
N GLN A 181 -4.35 11.59 -26.85
CA GLN A 181 -4.56 12.36 -25.61
C GLN A 181 -4.41 11.50 -24.34
N THR A 182 -3.96 10.25 -24.50
CA THR A 182 -3.86 9.27 -23.42
C THR A 182 -2.40 9.02 -23.09
N VAL A 183 -2.04 9.17 -21.81
CA VAL A 183 -0.75 8.71 -21.30
C VAL A 183 -0.86 7.20 -21.08
N THR A 184 -0.10 6.42 -21.83
CA THR A 184 -0.10 4.94 -21.73
C THR A 184 0.98 4.44 -20.79
N GLU A 185 2.03 5.23 -20.58
CA GLU A 185 3.13 4.88 -19.68
C GLU A 185 3.78 6.14 -19.10
N MET A 186 4.23 6.09 -17.86
CA MET A 186 5.03 7.12 -17.21
C MET A 186 6.35 6.50 -16.76
N ARG A 187 7.36 6.50 -17.64
CA ARG A 187 8.66 5.89 -17.35
C ARG A 187 9.48 6.78 -16.45
N PRO A 188 9.87 6.34 -15.24
CA PRO A 188 10.71 7.15 -14.36
C PRO A 188 12.11 7.31 -14.97
N VAL A 189 12.63 8.54 -14.94
CA VAL A 189 13.99 8.86 -15.38
C VAL A 189 14.64 9.85 -14.40
N PRO A 190 15.98 9.88 -14.29
CA PRO A 190 16.66 10.90 -13.50
C PRO A 190 16.33 12.30 -14.02
N CYS A 191 16.11 13.27 -13.13
CA CYS A 191 15.87 14.66 -13.53
C CYS A 191 17.09 15.34 -14.20
N THR A 192 18.29 14.76 -14.06
CA THR A 192 19.49 15.16 -14.81
C THR A 192 19.53 14.58 -16.22
N GLY A 193 18.69 13.58 -16.50
CA GLY A 193 18.46 13.03 -17.82
C GLY A 193 17.38 13.79 -18.58
N LYS A 194 17.26 13.46 -19.87
CA LYS A 194 16.19 13.95 -20.73
C LYS A 194 14.84 13.47 -20.20
N HIS A 195 13.94 14.42 -19.90
CA HIS A 195 12.58 14.13 -19.47
C HIS A 195 11.60 15.17 -20.01
N ARG A 196 10.33 14.77 -20.07
CA ARG A 196 9.23 15.60 -20.56
C ARG A 196 8.14 15.82 -19.53
N ALA A 197 8.17 15.10 -18.42
CA ALA A 197 7.29 15.33 -17.29
C ALA A 197 8.05 15.35 -15.96
N GLU A 198 7.54 16.11 -15.00
CA GLU A 198 8.07 16.16 -13.63
C GLU A 198 6.94 16.34 -12.64
N PHE A 199 6.98 15.62 -11.52
CA PHE A 199 6.01 15.73 -10.45
C PHE A 199 6.11 17.11 -9.79
N ALA A 200 5.06 17.91 -9.95
CA ALA A 200 5.01 19.28 -9.43
C ALA A 200 4.40 19.34 -8.02
N GLY A 201 3.55 18.37 -7.68
CA GLY A 201 2.95 18.28 -6.36
C GLY A 201 1.52 17.74 -6.37
N LEU A 202 0.80 18.02 -5.29
CA LEU A 202 -0.55 17.53 -5.04
C LEU A 202 -1.55 18.68 -5.06
N TRP A 203 -2.71 18.45 -5.67
CA TRP A 203 -3.89 19.28 -5.49
C TRP A 203 -4.94 18.52 -4.67
N ARG A 204 -5.47 19.13 -3.61
CA ARG A 204 -6.59 18.56 -2.86
C ARG A 204 -7.92 18.96 -3.51
N ALA A 205 -8.59 18.00 -4.13
CA ALA A 205 -9.91 18.20 -4.70
C ALA A 205 -10.96 18.50 -3.61
N PRO A 206 -11.99 19.32 -3.91
CA PRO A 206 -13.10 19.57 -3.00
C PRO A 206 -13.91 18.29 -2.74
N ASP A 207 -14.77 18.32 -1.72
CA ASP A 207 -15.65 17.18 -1.43
C ASP A 207 -16.84 17.17 -2.41
N ILE A 208 -16.63 16.46 -3.52
CA ILE A 208 -17.57 16.28 -4.63
C ILE A 208 -17.77 14.79 -4.90
N SER A 209 -18.76 14.44 -5.72
CA SER A 209 -18.90 13.06 -6.18
C SER A 209 -17.72 12.65 -7.07
N TYR A 210 -17.43 11.35 -7.08
CA TYR A 210 -16.39 10.81 -7.99
C TYR A 210 -16.75 11.04 -9.46
N ALA A 211 -18.04 11.02 -9.81
CA ALA A 211 -18.50 11.32 -11.16
C ALA A 211 -18.18 12.78 -11.56
N GLU A 212 -18.40 13.73 -10.66
CA GLU A 212 -18.05 15.15 -10.89
C GLU A 212 -16.54 15.36 -10.99
N LEU A 213 -15.73 14.65 -10.19
CA LEU A 213 -14.27 14.68 -10.35
C LEU A 213 -13.86 14.22 -11.74
N ARG A 214 -14.43 13.11 -12.21
CA ARG A 214 -14.10 12.50 -13.52
C ARG A 214 -14.56 13.36 -14.69
N ALA A 215 -15.70 14.04 -14.57
CA ALA A 215 -16.22 14.95 -15.58
C ALA A 215 -15.49 16.31 -15.58
N GLY A 216 -14.96 16.74 -14.44
CA GLY A 216 -14.38 18.07 -14.22
C GLY A 216 -12.94 18.25 -14.70
N THR A 217 -12.60 17.83 -15.92
CA THR A 217 -11.23 17.95 -16.46
C THR A 217 -10.69 19.39 -16.40
N THR A 218 -11.52 20.39 -16.67
CA THR A 218 -11.16 21.81 -16.59
C THR A 218 -10.76 22.24 -15.17
N ARG A 219 -11.40 21.67 -14.13
CA ARG A 219 -11.05 21.98 -12.73
C ARG A 219 -9.68 21.41 -12.38
N SER A 220 -9.43 20.15 -12.71
CA SER A 220 -8.13 19.51 -12.49
C SER A 220 -7.02 20.21 -13.29
N ALA A 221 -7.32 20.64 -14.53
CA ALA A 221 -6.39 21.40 -15.36
C ALA A 221 -5.98 22.72 -14.70
N ALA A 222 -6.96 23.53 -14.27
CA ALA A 222 -6.69 24.80 -13.60
C ALA A 222 -5.92 24.60 -12.28
N ALA A 223 -6.32 23.61 -11.49
CA ALA A 223 -5.67 23.31 -10.22
C ALA A 223 -4.23 22.81 -10.39
N CYS A 224 -3.98 21.91 -11.35
CA CYS A 224 -2.64 21.42 -11.63
C CYS A 224 -1.74 22.51 -12.21
N ARG A 225 -2.27 23.42 -13.06
CA ARG A 225 -1.51 24.61 -13.49
C ARG A 225 -1.07 25.47 -12.32
N SER A 226 -1.95 25.72 -11.35
CA SER A 226 -1.60 26.46 -10.13
C SER A 226 -0.55 25.74 -9.28
N VAL A 227 -0.60 24.39 -9.19
CA VAL A 227 0.46 23.59 -8.55
C VAL A 227 1.79 23.74 -9.29
N ILE A 228 1.77 23.66 -10.63
CA ILE A 228 2.96 23.81 -11.48
C ILE A 228 3.54 25.22 -11.35
N ALA A 229 2.72 26.27 -11.32
CA ALA A 229 3.17 27.65 -11.18
C ALA A 229 3.99 27.84 -9.89
N ARG A 230 3.45 27.36 -8.76
CA ARG A 230 4.16 27.36 -7.46
C ARG A 230 5.42 26.51 -7.49
N PHE A 231 5.37 25.32 -8.09
CA PHE A 231 6.51 24.43 -8.19
C PHE A 231 7.66 25.06 -8.99
N ALA A 232 7.35 25.67 -10.13
CA ALA A 232 8.34 26.24 -11.04
C ALA A 232 8.80 27.65 -10.62
N GLY A 233 8.09 28.32 -9.71
CA GLY A 233 8.39 29.70 -9.32
C GLY A 233 8.05 30.71 -10.42
N VAL A 234 6.92 30.52 -11.11
CA VAL A 234 6.38 31.43 -12.13
C VAL A 234 5.04 32.02 -11.66
N PRO A 235 4.57 33.13 -12.27
CA PRO A 235 3.24 33.66 -11.98
C PRO A 235 2.13 32.61 -12.18
N ASP A 236 1.18 32.56 -11.25
CA ASP A 236 -0.04 31.75 -11.35
C ASP A 236 -1.13 32.59 -12.02
N ASP A 237 -1.08 32.69 -13.35
CA ASP A 237 -1.93 33.54 -14.17
C ASP A 237 -2.53 32.78 -15.37
N SER A 238 -3.27 33.50 -16.22
CA SER A 238 -3.87 32.95 -17.44
C SER A 238 -2.85 32.41 -18.43
N ASP A 239 -1.58 32.81 -18.34
CA ASP A 239 -0.55 32.43 -19.28
C ASP A 239 0.03 31.05 -18.96
N MET A 240 -0.29 30.46 -17.81
CA MET A 240 0.15 29.11 -17.45
C MET A 240 -0.20 28.05 -18.51
N GLN A 241 -1.29 28.24 -19.25
CA GLN A 241 -1.66 27.31 -20.34
C GLN A 241 -0.72 27.35 -21.55
N TYR A 242 0.04 28.45 -21.70
CA TYR A 242 1.05 28.65 -22.75
C TYR A 242 2.45 28.27 -22.27
N ARG A 243 2.68 28.25 -20.95
CA ARG A 243 3.98 27.88 -20.35
C ARG A 243 4.26 26.38 -20.34
N SER A 244 3.22 25.58 -20.11
CA SER A 244 3.36 24.12 -20.06
C SER A 244 2.03 23.38 -20.21
N GLY A 245 2.14 22.13 -20.65
CA GLY A 245 1.09 21.13 -20.48
C GLY A 245 1.07 20.57 -19.06
N TRP A 246 0.09 19.72 -18.80
CA TRP A 246 -0.08 19.05 -17.51
C TRP A 246 -0.50 17.59 -17.73
N ILE A 247 -0.10 16.74 -16.79
CA ILE A 247 -0.65 15.39 -16.61
C ILE A 247 -1.18 15.32 -15.19
N SER A 248 -2.33 14.68 -14.99
CA SER A 248 -2.86 14.42 -13.65
C SER A 248 -3.23 12.96 -13.46
N TYR A 249 -2.97 12.45 -12.26
CA TYR A 249 -3.52 11.18 -11.80
C TYR A 249 -4.50 11.45 -10.65
N ASN A 250 -5.76 11.10 -10.89
CA ASN A 250 -6.82 11.17 -9.89
C ASN A 250 -6.77 9.91 -9.01
N PRO A 251 -7.19 9.99 -7.74
CA PRO A 251 -7.47 8.80 -6.95
C PRO A 251 -8.45 7.87 -7.68
N THR A 252 -8.28 6.56 -7.52
CA THR A 252 -9.25 5.58 -7.97
C THR A 252 -10.60 5.78 -7.28
N ARG A 253 -11.65 5.15 -7.80
CA ARG A 253 -12.98 5.21 -7.15
C ARG A 253 -12.93 4.67 -5.72
N THR A 254 -12.14 3.61 -5.49
CA THR A 254 -11.99 2.99 -4.17
C THR A 254 -11.33 3.94 -3.19
N GLU A 255 -10.22 4.57 -3.57
CA GLU A 255 -9.52 5.56 -2.75
C GLU A 255 -10.39 6.79 -2.49
N TRP A 256 -11.13 7.26 -3.50
CA TRP A 256 -12.08 8.36 -3.34
C TRP A 256 -13.18 8.02 -2.33
N LEU A 257 -13.73 6.81 -2.37
CA LEU A 257 -14.71 6.38 -1.36
C LEU A 257 -14.07 6.25 0.02
N ALA A 258 -12.81 5.85 0.12
CA ALA A 258 -12.06 5.77 1.37
C ALA A 258 -11.75 7.15 1.97
N GLY A 259 -11.70 8.21 1.15
CA GLY A 259 -11.48 9.58 1.60
C GLY A 259 -10.25 10.25 1.03
N GLU A 260 -9.54 9.59 0.10
CA GLU A 260 -8.47 10.22 -0.65
C GLU A 260 -9.04 11.30 -1.57
N ARG A 261 -8.38 12.45 -1.60
CA ARG A 261 -8.78 13.65 -2.36
C ARG A 261 -7.61 14.31 -3.07
N ARG A 262 -6.38 13.83 -2.90
CA ARG A 262 -5.20 14.41 -3.52
C ARG A 262 -5.06 13.87 -4.94
N VAL A 263 -5.01 14.79 -5.90
CA VAL A 263 -4.68 14.55 -7.30
C VAL A 263 -3.20 14.84 -7.47
N ARG A 264 -2.46 13.92 -8.12
CA ARG A 264 -1.06 14.12 -8.46
C ARG A 264 -0.97 14.96 -9.72
N CYS A 265 -0.20 16.04 -9.69
CA CYS A 265 -0.03 16.97 -10.81
C CYS A 265 1.41 16.94 -11.31
N PHE A 266 1.57 16.85 -12.63
CA PHE A 266 2.86 16.84 -13.30
C PHE A 266 2.90 17.98 -14.31
N ILE A 267 4.03 18.69 -14.36
CA ILE A 267 4.36 19.49 -15.54
C ILE A 267 4.62 18.54 -16.71
N TYR A 268 4.20 18.92 -17.91
CA TYR A 268 4.38 18.11 -19.10
C TYR A 268 4.70 18.97 -20.34
N PHE A 269 5.56 18.46 -21.21
CA PHE A 269 5.85 19.01 -22.52
C PHE A 269 5.65 17.95 -23.61
N ALA A 270 4.90 18.29 -24.65
CA ALA A 270 4.68 17.38 -25.77
C ALA A 270 5.97 17.15 -26.59
N GLU A 271 6.61 18.24 -27.00
CA GLU A 271 7.76 18.19 -27.92
C GLU A 271 9.09 18.58 -27.24
N ARG A 272 9.02 19.50 -26.27
CA ARG A 272 10.20 19.99 -25.56
C ARG A 272 10.69 18.97 -24.55
N THR A 273 12.01 18.82 -24.46
CA THR A 273 12.69 18.03 -23.42
C THR A 273 13.54 18.94 -22.54
N VAL A 274 13.60 18.63 -21.25
CA VAL A 274 14.48 19.29 -20.27
C VAL A 274 15.46 18.29 -19.65
N THR A 275 16.56 18.78 -19.10
CA THR A 275 17.65 17.97 -18.51
C THR A 275 17.99 18.37 -17.08
N ARG A 276 17.14 19.21 -16.48
CA ARG A 276 17.22 19.65 -15.09
C ARG A 276 15.80 19.78 -14.56
N SER A 277 15.65 19.59 -13.25
CA SER A 277 14.39 19.87 -12.54
C SER A 277 13.95 21.31 -12.80
N LEU A 278 12.64 21.48 -12.96
CA LEU A 278 11.99 22.76 -13.15
C LEU A 278 11.58 23.41 -11.82
N LYS A 279 11.85 22.76 -10.69
CA LYS A 279 11.58 23.30 -9.36
C LYS A 279 12.30 24.64 -9.18
N ASN A 280 11.54 25.71 -8.95
CA ASN A 280 12.03 27.08 -8.82
C ASN A 280 12.88 27.58 -10.02
N ALA A 281 12.66 27.04 -11.22
CA ALA A 281 13.45 27.40 -12.40
C ALA A 281 13.08 28.77 -12.99
N GLY A 282 11.91 29.30 -12.65
CA GLY A 282 11.46 30.65 -13.00
C GLY A 282 11.03 30.84 -14.46
N PRO A 283 10.60 32.06 -14.83
CA PRO A 283 9.99 32.34 -16.13
C PRO A 283 10.92 32.13 -17.34
N ALA A 284 12.24 32.19 -17.15
CA ALA A 284 13.20 31.91 -18.22
C ALA A 284 13.22 30.42 -18.61
N ALA A 285 12.95 29.52 -17.65
CA ALA A 285 12.85 28.10 -17.92
C ALA A 285 11.45 27.69 -18.41
N LEU A 286 10.40 28.41 -18.00
CA LEU A 286 9.01 28.25 -18.46
C LEU A 286 8.50 29.57 -19.08
N PRO A 287 8.95 29.93 -20.30
CA PRO A 287 8.47 31.12 -21.00
C PRO A 287 7.00 30.98 -21.39
N VAL A 288 6.38 32.11 -21.77
CA VAL A 288 5.08 32.12 -22.46
C VAL A 288 5.37 31.95 -23.95
N ASP A 289 4.88 30.86 -24.54
CA ASP A 289 5.04 30.56 -25.98
C ASP A 289 3.74 30.83 -26.76
#